data_AF-A0A7Y8C587-F1
#
_entry.id   AF-A0A7Y8C587-F1
#
_cell.length_a   1.000
_cell.length_b   1.000
_cell.length_c   1.000
_cell.angle_alpha   90.00
_cell.angle_beta   90.00
_cell.angle_gamma   90.00
#
_symmetry.space_group_name_H-M   'P 1'
#
loop_
_entity.id
_entity.type
_entity.pdbx_description
1 polymer ?
#
loop_
_entity_poly.entity_id
_entity_poly.type
_entity_poly.pdbx_seq_one_letter_code
_entity_poly.pdbx_strand_id
1 'polypeptide(L)' 'MTMIDADLLKPYLTEADNARQAWRTAVAALSKSHKDALEEGFRAVKVAERSYYRCCEELANALRSTVEGAEGSS' A
#
# COMPACT_ATOMS: atom_id res chain seq x y z
N MET A 1 17.27 -17.63 16.87
CA MET A 1 16.54 -16.39 16.55
C MET A 1 16.71 -16.16 15.07
N THR A 2 15.72 -16.57 14.26
CA THR A 2 15.72 -16.36 12.81
C THR A 2 15.58 -14.85 12.57
N MET A 3 16.65 -14.23 12.10
CA MET A 3 16.66 -12.80 11.83
C MET A 3 16.09 -12.58 10.44
N ILE A 4 14.86 -12.06 10.38
CA ILE A 4 14.24 -11.60 9.13
C ILE A 4 15.08 -10.45 8.61
N ASP A 5 15.57 -10.57 7.37
CA ASP A 5 16.23 -9.46 6.69
C ASP A 5 15.19 -8.39 6.32
N ALA A 6 15.09 -7.36 7.17
CA ALA A 6 14.17 -6.25 6.98
C ALA A 6 14.49 -5.44 5.72
N ASP A 7 15.70 -5.53 5.17
CA ASP A 7 16.09 -4.79 3.97
C ASP A 7 15.34 -5.29 2.74
N LEU A 8 14.96 -6.58 2.72
CA LEU A 8 14.13 -7.17 1.65
C LEU A 8 12.71 -6.60 1.63
N LEU A 9 12.22 -6.08 2.75
CA LEU A 9 10.87 -5.51 2.86
C LEU A 9 10.80 -4.01 2.55
N LYS A 10 11.95 -3.31 2.53
CA LYS A 10 12.01 -1.85 2.29
C LYS A 10 11.31 -1.39 1.02
N PRO A 11 11.43 -2.07 -0.14
CA PRO A 11 10.71 -1.66 -1.34
C PRO A 11 9.19 -1.72 -1.17
N TYR A 12 8.68 -2.80 -0.57
CA TYR A 12 7.25 -2.99 -0.33
C TYR A 12 6.68 -1.97 0.67
N LEU A 13 7.45 -1.66 1.72
CA LEU A 13 7.11 -0.61 2.69
C LEU A 13 7.05 0.77 2.03
N THR A 14 8.01 1.07 1.15
CA THR A 14 8.07 2.35 0.42
C THR A 14 6.87 2.49 -0.53
N GLU A 15 6.55 1.45 -1.29
CA GLU A 15 5.39 1.44 -2.19
C GLU A 15 4.06 1.58 -1.43
N ALA A 16 3.91 0.88 -0.30
CA ALA A 16 2.72 0.99 0.54
C ALA A 16 2.56 2.41 1.12
N ASP A 17 3.64 3.06 1.55
CA ASP A 17 3.59 4.43 2.07
C ASP A 17 3.29 5.45 0.96
N ASN A 18 3.90 5.30 -0.21
CA ASN A 18 3.59 6.12 -1.39
C ASN A 18 2.12 6.00 -1.79
N ALA A 19 1.58 4.77 -1.85
CA ALA A 19 0.18 4.54 -2.18
C ALA A 19 -0.77 5.10 -1.09
N ARG A 20 -0.40 4.99 0.19
CA ARG A 20 -1.13 5.62 1.29
C ARG A 20 -1.17 7.14 1.15
N GLN A 21 -0.04 7.76 0.83
CA GLN A 21 0.05 9.20 0.66
C GLN A 21 -0.75 9.67 -0.56
N ALA A 22 -0.74 8.93 -1.66
CA ALA A 22 -1.57 9.18 -2.83
C ALA A 22 -3.08 9.09 -2.49
N TRP A 23 -3.50 8.07 -1.75
CA TRP A 23 -4.88 7.93 -1.29
C TRP A 23 -5.31 9.09 -0.39
N ARG A 24 -4.49 9.47 0.60
CA ARG A 24 -4.75 10.64 1.47
C ARG A 24 -4.87 11.93 0.65
N THR A 25 -4.03 12.10 -0.36
CA THR A 25 -4.07 13.25 -1.26
C THR A 25 -5.35 13.28 -2.08
N ALA A 26 -5.80 12.13 -2.61
CA ALA A 26 -7.06 12.03 -3.34
C ALA A 26 -8.28 12.35 -2.45
N VAL A 27 -8.30 11.87 -1.21
CA VAL A 27 -9.36 12.19 -0.23
C VAL A 27 -9.38 13.68 0.07
N ALA A 28 -8.20 14.29 0.29
CA ALA A 28 -8.10 15.73 0.52
C ALA A 28 -8.56 16.54 -0.70
N ALA A 29 -8.25 16.09 -1.92
CA ALA A 29 -8.71 16.73 -3.15
C ALA A 29 -10.25 16.65 -3.28
N LEU A 30 -10.84 15.48 -3.02
CA LEU A 30 -12.30 15.29 -3.05
C LEU A 30 -13.02 16.25 -2.11
N SER A 31 -12.49 16.50 -0.90
CA SER A 31 -13.09 17.43 0.07
C SER A 31 -13.16 18.88 -0.43
N LYS A 32 -12.37 19.22 -1.45
CA LYS A 32 -12.29 20.55 -2.08
C LYS A 32 -12.96 20.60 -3.45
N SER A 33 -13.46 19.47 -3.96
CA SER A 33 -14.05 19.38 -5.29
C SER A 33 -15.38 20.14 -5.39
N HIS A 34 -15.60 20.78 -6.54
CA HIS A 34 -16.91 21.30 -6.91
C HIS A 34 -17.92 20.17 -7.09
N LYS A 35 -19.22 20.46 -6.89
CA LYS A 35 -20.29 19.46 -6.96
C LYS A 35 -20.29 18.65 -8.25
N ASP A 36 -19.99 19.30 -9.37
CA ASP A 36 -20.00 18.68 -10.70
C ASP A 36 -18.83 17.70 -10.90
N ALA A 37 -17.79 17.77 -10.07
CA ALA A 37 -16.61 16.91 -10.12
C ALA A 37 -16.58 15.84 -9.00
N LEU A 38 -17.64 15.74 -8.19
CA LEU A 38 -17.67 14.81 -7.06
C LEU A 38 -17.63 13.35 -7.51
N GLU A 39 -18.36 12.98 -8.56
CA GLU A 39 -18.39 11.61 -9.06
C GLU A 39 -17.00 11.14 -9.53
N GLU A 40 -16.33 11.98 -10.32
CA GLU A 40 -14.95 11.73 -10.76
C GLU A 40 -13.98 11.68 -9.58
N GLY A 41 -14.12 12.60 -8.62
CA GLY A 41 -13.32 12.63 -7.39
C GLY A 41 -13.50 11.36 -6.55
N PHE A 42 -14.74 10.88 -6.36
CA PHE A 42 -15.01 9.61 -5.68
C PHE A 42 -14.40 8.43 -6.42
N ARG A 43 -14.43 8.42 -7.76
CA ARG A 43 -13.79 7.38 -8.56
C ARG A 43 -12.27 7.40 -8.36
N ALA A 44 -11.64 8.57 -8.36
CA ALA A 44 -10.20 8.72 -8.12
C ALA A 44 -9.80 8.20 -6.72
N VAL A 45 -10.58 8.54 -5.68
CA VAL A 45 -10.36 8.02 -4.32
C VAL A 45 -10.42 6.49 -4.29
N LYS A 46 -11.44 5.87 -4.90
CA LYS A 46 -11.57 4.39 -4.93
C LYS A 46 -10.44 3.71 -5.72
N VAL A 47 -9.89 4.36 -6.74
CA VAL A 47 -8.73 3.83 -7.47
C VAL A 47 -7.49 3.88 -6.58
N ALA A 48 -7.21 5.02 -5.94
CA ALA A 48 -6.08 5.16 -5.04
C ALA A 48 -6.16 4.23 -3.82
N GLU A 49 -7.36 4.07 -3.25
CA GLU A 49 -7.62 3.14 -2.14
C GLU A 49 -7.33 1.68 -2.53
N ARG A 50 -7.81 1.22 -3.70
CA ARG A 50 -7.52 -0.12 -4.19
C ARG A 50 -6.02 -0.33 -4.43
N SER A 51 -5.33 0.70 -4.94
CA SER A 51 -3.88 0.65 -5.11
C SER A 51 -3.17 0.48 -3.76
N TYR A 52 -3.58 1.24 -2.74
CA TYR A 52 -3.03 1.12 -1.40
C TYR A 52 -3.24 -0.28 -0.81
N TYR A 53 -4.46 -0.83 -0.89
CA TYR A 53 -4.71 -2.19 -0.40
C TYR A 53 -3.89 -3.24 -1.14
N ARG A 54 -3.70 -3.10 -2.45
CA ARG A 54 -2.84 -4.00 -3.22
C ARG A 54 -1.39 -3.94 -2.72
N CYS A 55 -0.83 -2.76 -2.49
CA CYS A 55 0.53 -2.63 -1.94
C CYS A 55 0.65 -3.28 -0.56
N CYS A 56 -0.37 -3.16 0.29
CA CYS A 56 -0.41 -3.85 1.59
C CYS A 56 -0.45 -5.38 1.45
N GLU A 57 -1.19 -5.90 0.47
CA GLU A 57 -1.24 -7.34 0.18
C GLU A 57 0.11 -7.87 -0.30
N GLU A 58 0.78 -7.15 -1.22
CA GLU A 58 2.13 -7.49 -1.68
C GLU A 58 3.15 -7.48 -0.54
N LEU A 59 3.08 -6.49 0.37
CA LEU A 59 3.92 -6.44 1.56
C LEU A 59 3.66 -7.65 2.49
N ALA A 60 2.40 -8.01 2.70
CA ALA A 60 2.04 -9.17 3.53
C ALA A 60 2.53 -10.48 2.92
N ASN A 61 2.45 -10.63 1.59
CA ASN A 61 2.99 -11.78 0.87
C ASN A 61 4.51 -11.85 0.97
N ALA A 62 5.20 -10.73 0.75
CA ALA A 62 6.67 -10.65 0.88
C ALA A 62 7.13 -11.02 2.30
N LEU A 63 6.44 -10.52 3.32
CA LEU A 63 6.72 -10.88 4.72
C LEU A 63 6.52 -12.38 4.96
N ARG A 64 5.42 -12.96 4.46
CA ARG A 64 5.14 -14.40 4.59
C ARG A 64 6.26 -15.24 3.97
N SER A 65 6.64 -14.95 2.73
CA SER A 65 7.73 -15.66 2.05
C SER A 65 9.08 -15.51 2.76
N THR A 66 9.34 -14.34 3.35
CA THR A 66 10.57 -14.11 4.13
C THR A 66 10.59 -14.96 5.41
N VAL A 67 9.45 -15.09 6.09
CA VAL A 67 9.31 -15.96 7.27
C VAL A 67 9.46 -17.43 6.88
N GLU A 68 8.76 -17.89 5.85
CA GLU A 68 8.84 -19.28 5.35
C GLU A 68 10.27 -19.66 4.94
N GLY A 69 10.99 -18.76 4.25
CA GLY A 69 12.38 -18.98 3.87
C GLY A 69 13.33 -19.04 5.07
N ALA A 70 13.06 -18.25 6.12
CA ALA A 70 13.82 -18.29 7.35
C ALA A 70 13.57 -19.58 8.16
N GLU A 71 12.35 -20.11 8.14
CA GLU A 71 11.97 -21.35 8.84
C GLU A 71 12.45 -22.62 8.10
N GLY A 72 12.42 -22.64 6.76
CA GLY A 72 12.86 -23.77 5.95
C GLY A 72 14.39 -23.96 5.83
N SER A 73 15.17 -23.02 6.35
CA SER A 73 16.64 -23.07 6.34
C SER A 73 17.25 -23.78 7.57
N SER A 74 16.45 -24.57 8.31
CA SER A 74 16.86 -25.31 9.52
C SER A 74 17.10 -26.79 9.26
#